data_AF-A0AAN7L876-F1
#
_entry.id   AF-A0AAN7L876-F1
#
_cell.length_a   1.000
_cell.length_b   1.000
_cell.length_c   1.000
_cell.angle_alpha   90.00
_cell.angle_beta   90.00
_cell.angle_gamma   90.00
#
_symmetry.space_group_name_H-M   'P 1'
#
loop_
_entity.id
_entity.type
_entity.pdbx_description
1 polymer ?
#
loop_
_entity_poly.entity_id
_entity_poly.type
_entity_poly.pdbx_seq_one_letter_code
_entity_poly.pdbx_strand_id
1 'polypeptide(L)'
;MKMMDKAEKCLDPQLWHACAGGLVQIPPLNSKVFYFPQGHAEHSNGPVCFMASPNIIPSFILCKLTAVNYMADRYTDEVFARITLVPLKADDFDLDDDWPKMAHQNHEKAAKSSFAKTLTQSDANNGGGFSVPRYCAETIFPGLDYSSKPPVQTIVAKDVHGESWKFRHIYRGTPRRHLLTTGWSNFVNQKKLMAGDSIVFMRAENGELCIGIRRAKLGGFGGGPEFGVGQGLKGFDDADGARKVVPESVAQAAALAAIGRQFEVVYYPRASAPEFVVSAYSLSHSMKVQWSSGMRFKMPFETEDSSRISWFMGTISLVQVADPIRWPDSPWRLLQVLHHTLNRTLENNAYQA
;
A
#
# COMPACT_ATOMS: atom_id res chain seq x y z
N MET A 1 38.89 -3.89 -6.51
CA MET A 1 38.33 -4.20 -5.19
C MET A 1 36.83 -4.37 -5.38
N LYS A 2 36.33 -5.61 -5.37
CA LYS A 2 34.90 -5.91 -5.56
C LYS A 2 34.14 -5.29 -4.40
N MET A 3 33.23 -4.36 -4.68
CA MET A 3 32.19 -3.94 -3.74
C MET A 3 31.44 -5.22 -3.35
N MET A 4 31.61 -5.67 -2.10
CA MET A 4 30.76 -6.71 -1.54
C MET A 4 29.34 -6.15 -1.51
N ASP A 5 28.47 -6.81 -2.26
CA ASP A 5 27.05 -6.59 -2.29
C ASP A 5 26.53 -6.65 -0.85
N LYS A 6 26.24 -5.49 -0.25
CA LYS A 6 25.52 -5.43 1.03
C LYS A 6 24.15 -5.98 0.69
N ALA A 7 23.89 -7.24 1.04
CA ALA A 7 22.58 -7.85 0.90
C ALA A 7 21.53 -6.83 1.39
N GLU A 8 20.69 -6.35 0.47
CA GLU A 8 19.64 -5.39 0.79
C GLU A 8 18.78 -6.04 1.89
N LYS A 9 18.78 -5.43 3.08
CA LYS A 9 18.15 -6.02 4.25
C LYS A 9 16.64 -5.97 4.08
N CYS A 10 15.98 -7.13 3.99
CA CYS A 10 14.53 -7.21 3.98
C CYS A 10 13.94 -6.65 5.29
N LEU A 11 12.84 -5.93 5.15
CA LEU A 11 12.02 -5.46 6.25
C LEU A 11 11.32 -6.60 6.97
N ASP A 12 11.06 -6.40 8.26
CA ASP A 12 10.14 -7.24 8.98
C ASP A 12 8.75 -7.21 8.30
N PRO A 13 8.15 -8.38 7.99
CA PRO A 13 6.87 -8.44 7.30
C PRO A 13 5.75 -7.74 8.07
N GLN A 14 5.73 -7.77 9.40
CA GLN A 14 4.67 -7.11 10.17
C GLN A 14 4.79 -5.60 9.96
N LEU A 15 5.99 -5.03 10.20
CA LEU A 15 6.25 -3.60 10.00
C LEU A 15 5.89 -3.15 8.58
N TRP A 16 6.27 -3.93 7.58
CA TRP A 16 5.94 -3.64 6.20
C TRP A 16 4.43 -3.57 5.98
N HIS A 17 3.65 -4.56 6.43
CA HIS A 17 2.18 -4.55 6.24
C HIS A 17 1.50 -3.39 6.98
N ALA A 18 1.97 -3.04 8.18
CA ALA A 18 1.43 -1.88 8.88
C ALA A 18 1.76 -0.56 8.17
N CYS A 19 2.88 -0.48 7.46
CA CYS A 19 3.17 0.68 6.61
C CYS A 19 2.38 0.65 5.30
N ALA A 20 2.17 -0.53 4.72
CA ALA A 20 1.51 -0.70 3.43
C ALA A 20 0.03 -0.28 3.43
N GLY A 21 -0.70 -0.55 4.52
CA GLY A 21 -2.13 -0.29 4.61
C GLY A 21 -2.90 -1.49 5.13
N GLY A 22 -4.00 -1.24 5.83
CA GLY A 22 -4.77 -2.31 6.47
C GLY A 22 -5.40 -3.29 5.47
N LEU A 23 -5.58 -2.90 4.21
CA LEU A 23 -6.22 -3.69 3.16
C LEU A 23 -5.24 -4.40 2.22
N VAL A 24 -3.95 -4.10 2.33
CA VAL A 24 -2.94 -4.63 1.41
C VAL A 24 -2.65 -6.08 1.77
N GLN A 25 -2.76 -6.98 0.81
CA GLN A 25 -2.47 -8.39 1.00
C GLN A 25 -1.41 -8.85 -0.01
N ILE A 26 -0.35 -9.48 0.49
CA ILE A 26 0.60 -10.20 -0.36
C ILE A 26 0.26 -11.68 -0.32
N PRO A 27 0.06 -12.34 -1.48
CA PRO A 27 -0.12 -13.78 -1.53
C PRO A 27 0.99 -14.56 -0.81
N PRO A 28 0.65 -15.63 -0.04
CA PRO A 28 1.65 -16.48 0.58
C PRO A 28 2.71 -17.00 -0.40
N LEU A 29 3.92 -17.14 0.12
CA LEU A 29 5.02 -17.75 -0.60
C LEU A 29 4.61 -19.16 -1.08
N ASN A 30 5.02 -19.51 -2.30
CA ASN A 30 4.71 -20.77 -3.00
C ASN A 30 3.25 -20.96 -3.45
N SER A 31 2.35 -19.99 -3.23
CA SER A 31 0.96 -20.08 -3.73
C SER A 31 0.88 -19.85 -5.24
N LYS A 32 -0.24 -20.28 -5.85
CA LYS A 32 -0.57 -19.96 -7.23
C LYS A 32 -1.23 -18.58 -7.32
N VAL A 33 -0.78 -17.77 -8.27
CA VAL A 33 -1.24 -16.38 -8.48
C VAL A 33 -1.39 -16.08 -9.96
N PHE A 34 -2.28 -15.16 -10.31
CA PHE A 34 -2.34 -14.55 -11.62
C PHE A 34 -1.60 -13.22 -11.62
N TYR A 35 -0.67 -13.06 -12.55
CA TYR A 35 -0.02 -11.79 -12.85
C TYR A 35 -0.77 -11.09 -13.98
N PHE A 36 -1.12 -9.81 -13.76
CA PHE A 36 -1.82 -8.95 -14.72
C PHE A 36 -0.88 -7.84 -15.25
N PRO A 37 -0.38 -7.94 -16.49
CA PRO A 37 0.45 -6.89 -17.08
C PRO A 37 -0.25 -5.52 -17.16
N GLN A 38 -1.56 -5.50 -17.45
CA GLN A 38 -2.37 -4.27 -17.43
C GLN A 38 -2.33 -3.58 -16.07
N GLY A 39 -2.53 -4.35 -15.01
CA GLY A 39 -2.46 -3.83 -13.65
C GLY A 39 -1.08 -3.35 -13.27
N HIS A 40 -0.03 -4.10 -13.64
CA HIS A 40 1.34 -3.69 -13.40
C HIS A 40 1.68 -2.37 -14.11
N ALA A 41 1.15 -2.15 -15.31
CA ALA A 41 1.31 -0.88 -16.03
C ALA A 41 0.69 0.31 -15.29
N GLU A 42 -0.42 0.15 -14.57
CA GLU A 42 -1.03 1.23 -13.76
C GLU A 42 -0.16 1.64 -12.55
N HIS A 43 0.85 0.85 -12.22
CA HIS A 43 1.83 1.15 -11.18
C HIS A 43 3.08 1.84 -11.73
N SER A 44 3.28 1.84 -13.04
CA SER A 44 4.40 2.53 -13.67
C SER A 44 4.22 4.05 -13.67
N ASN A 45 5.33 4.78 -13.73
CA ASN A 45 5.35 6.24 -13.74
C ASN A 45 5.18 6.85 -15.16
N GLY A 46 4.78 6.04 -16.14
CA GLY A 46 4.58 6.47 -17.52
C GLY A 46 3.87 5.40 -18.35
N PRO A 47 3.47 5.68 -19.60
CA PRO A 47 2.81 4.70 -20.44
C PRO A 47 3.76 3.52 -20.78
N VAL A 48 3.29 2.29 -20.57
CA VAL A 48 4.03 1.07 -20.92
C VAL A 48 3.75 0.67 -22.37
N CYS A 49 4.80 0.53 -23.17
CA CYS A 49 4.69 0.04 -24.54
C CYS A 49 4.92 -1.48 -24.60
N PHE A 50 3.84 -2.25 -24.55
CA PHE A 50 3.91 -3.71 -24.69
C PHE A 50 4.17 -4.18 -26.14
N MET A 51 3.95 -3.31 -27.13
CA MET A 51 4.14 -3.64 -28.56
C MET A 51 5.61 -3.87 -28.94
N ALA A 52 6.56 -3.43 -28.12
CA ALA A 52 7.98 -3.71 -28.34
C ALA A 52 8.36 -5.18 -28.05
N SER A 53 7.47 -5.95 -27.41
CA SER A 53 7.69 -7.38 -27.17
C SER A 53 7.55 -8.17 -28.48
N PRO A 54 8.50 -9.08 -28.79
CA PRO A 54 8.38 -9.96 -29.96
C PRO A 54 7.27 -11.00 -29.83
N ASN A 55 6.77 -11.23 -28.61
CA ASN A 55 5.69 -12.18 -28.33
C ASN A 55 4.43 -11.45 -27.89
N ILE A 56 3.27 -12.01 -28.26
CA ILE A 56 1.97 -11.59 -27.74
C ILE A 56 1.95 -11.82 -26.23
N ILE A 57 1.69 -10.76 -25.47
CA ILE A 57 1.60 -10.82 -24.01
C ILE A 57 0.16 -11.17 -23.63
N PRO A 58 -0.09 -12.25 -22.87
CA PRO A 58 -1.44 -12.57 -22.39
C PRO A 58 -1.95 -11.53 -21.38
N SER A 59 -3.28 -11.33 -21.32
CA SER A 59 -3.92 -10.39 -20.37
C SER A 59 -3.72 -10.77 -18.91
N PHE A 60 -3.51 -12.05 -18.63
CA PHE A 60 -3.10 -12.57 -17.33
C PHE A 60 -2.31 -13.87 -17.50
N ILE A 61 -1.33 -14.10 -16.61
CA ILE A 61 -0.45 -15.27 -16.64
C ILE A 61 -0.49 -15.98 -15.29
N LEU A 62 -0.83 -17.27 -15.28
CA LEU A 62 -0.74 -18.10 -14.08
C LEU A 62 0.72 -18.31 -13.70
N CYS A 63 1.07 -17.99 -12.46
CA CYS A 63 2.41 -18.06 -11.92
C CYS A 63 2.42 -18.75 -10.56
N LYS A 64 3.58 -19.28 -10.16
CA LYS A 64 3.91 -19.59 -8.78
C LYS A 64 4.70 -18.44 -8.17
N LEU A 65 4.29 -17.98 -6.99
CA LEU A 65 5.04 -17.00 -6.23
C LEU A 65 6.23 -17.67 -5.54
N THR A 66 7.46 -17.27 -5.86
CA THR A 66 8.68 -17.96 -5.39
C THR A 66 9.50 -17.18 -4.36
N ALA A 67 9.38 -15.84 -4.35
CA ALA A 67 10.01 -14.99 -3.35
C ALA A 67 9.20 -13.70 -3.15
N VAL A 68 9.22 -13.18 -1.92
CA VAL A 68 8.76 -11.83 -1.59
C VAL A 68 9.84 -11.17 -0.75
N ASN A 69 10.37 -10.05 -1.23
CA ASN A 69 11.29 -9.20 -0.46
C ASN A 69 10.56 -7.91 -0.09
N TYR A 70 10.30 -7.74 1.20
CA TYR A 70 9.72 -6.52 1.77
C TYR A 70 10.80 -5.46 1.91
N MET A 71 10.58 -4.28 1.32
CA MET A 71 11.58 -3.21 1.21
C MET A 71 10.97 -1.84 1.53
N ALA A 72 11.82 -0.86 1.81
CA ALA A 72 11.43 0.54 1.89
C ALA A 72 12.39 1.40 1.08
N ASP A 73 11.83 2.40 0.40
CA ASP A 73 12.60 3.40 -0.31
C ASP A 73 13.42 4.23 0.68
N ARG A 74 14.73 4.32 0.43
CA ARG A 74 15.70 4.97 1.33
C ARG A 74 15.54 6.49 1.45
N TYR A 75 14.77 7.12 0.56
CA TYR A 75 14.59 8.57 0.52
C TYR A 75 13.17 8.97 0.91
N THR A 76 12.17 8.16 0.56
CA THR A 76 10.76 8.47 0.85
C THR A 76 10.20 7.74 2.07
N ASP A 77 10.89 6.71 2.56
CA ASP A 77 10.42 5.75 3.57
C ASP A 77 9.18 4.93 3.11
N GLU A 78 8.78 5.05 1.84
CA GLU A 78 7.63 4.30 1.32
C GLU A 78 8.00 2.83 1.14
N VAL A 79 7.14 1.97 1.68
CA VAL A 79 7.32 0.53 1.58
C VAL A 79 6.94 0.00 0.20
N PHE A 80 7.66 -1.00 -0.28
CA PHE A 80 7.38 -1.72 -1.51
C PHE A 80 7.79 -3.18 -1.40
N ALA A 81 7.24 -4.04 -2.25
CA ALA A 81 7.60 -5.45 -2.32
C ALA A 81 8.21 -5.77 -3.68
N ARG A 82 9.33 -6.51 -3.68
CA ARG A 82 9.81 -7.23 -4.88
C ARG A 82 9.25 -8.64 -4.83
N ILE A 83 8.50 -9.01 -5.85
CA ILE A 83 7.80 -10.31 -5.92
C ILE A 83 8.38 -11.07 -7.10
N THR A 84 8.92 -12.25 -6.84
CA THR A 84 9.49 -13.11 -7.88
C THR A 84 8.50 -14.19 -8.26
N LEU A 85 8.19 -14.26 -9.55
CA LEU A 85 7.17 -15.13 -10.12
C LEU A 85 7.78 -16.07 -11.16
N VAL A 86 7.26 -17.30 -11.22
CA VAL A 86 7.58 -18.27 -12.26
C VAL A 86 6.29 -18.65 -12.97
N PRO A 87 6.12 -18.37 -14.28
CA PRO A 87 4.96 -18.81 -15.05
C PRO A 87 4.78 -20.33 -15.00
N LEU A 88 3.54 -20.78 -14.83
CA LEU A 88 3.16 -22.19 -14.86
C LEU A 88 2.64 -22.58 -16.24
N LYS A 89 2.77 -23.87 -16.58
CA LYS A 89 2.20 -24.41 -17.81
C LYS A 89 0.70 -24.71 -17.60
N ALA A 90 -0.06 -24.77 -18.70
CA ALA A 90 -1.51 -24.98 -18.67
C ALA A 90 -1.93 -26.28 -17.96
N ASP A 91 -1.08 -27.31 -17.96
CA ASP A 91 -1.38 -28.61 -17.35
C ASP A 91 -1.22 -28.62 -15.81
N ASP A 92 -0.63 -27.58 -15.21
CA ASP A 92 -0.45 -27.47 -13.75
C ASP A 92 -1.68 -26.84 -13.04
N PHE A 93 -2.87 -26.90 -13.66
CA PHE A 93 -4.09 -26.20 -13.22
C PHE A 93 -4.90 -26.96 -12.16
N ASP A 94 -4.26 -27.70 -11.25
CA ASP A 94 -4.95 -28.24 -10.08
C ASP A 94 -5.05 -27.16 -8.98
N LEU A 95 -6.24 -26.62 -8.79
CA LEU A 95 -6.54 -25.57 -7.80
C LEU A 95 -6.88 -26.16 -6.43
N ASP A 96 -6.03 -27.05 -5.91
CA ASP A 96 -6.09 -27.47 -4.51
C ASP A 96 -5.20 -26.55 -3.66
N ASP A 97 -5.57 -25.29 -3.54
CA ASP A 97 -4.82 -24.29 -2.76
C ASP A 97 -5.58 -23.96 -1.46
N ASP A 98 -4.94 -24.19 -0.31
CA ASP A 98 -5.51 -24.08 1.05
C ASP A 98 -5.63 -22.59 1.51
N TRP A 99 -5.73 -21.66 0.56
CA TRP A 99 -5.77 -20.20 0.71
C TRP A 99 -6.74 -19.68 1.79
N PRO A 100 -8.00 -20.18 1.91
CA PRO A 100 -8.99 -19.59 2.80
C PRO A 100 -8.59 -19.58 4.29
N LYS A 101 -7.71 -20.51 4.70
CA LYS A 101 -7.35 -20.69 6.12
C LYS A 101 -6.27 -19.71 6.60
N MET A 102 -5.36 -19.28 5.72
CA MET A 102 -4.22 -18.44 6.12
C MET A 102 -4.52 -16.92 6.04
N ALA A 103 -5.31 -16.47 5.06
CA ALA A 103 -5.61 -15.05 4.87
C ALA A 103 -6.38 -14.44 6.06
N HIS A 104 -7.33 -15.18 6.63
CA HIS A 104 -8.11 -14.72 7.78
C HIS A 104 -7.31 -14.61 9.09
N GLN A 105 -6.29 -15.45 9.29
CA GLN A 105 -5.49 -15.43 10.53
C GLN A 105 -4.48 -14.28 10.58
N ASN A 106 -3.92 -13.86 9.45
CA ASN A 106 -2.93 -12.78 9.40
C ASN A 106 -3.56 -11.38 9.56
N HIS A 107 -4.76 -11.18 9.02
CA HIS A 107 -5.44 -9.88 9.04
C HIS A 107 -5.85 -9.45 10.47
N GLU A 108 -6.26 -10.39 11.32
CA GLU A 108 -6.66 -10.09 12.70
C GLU A 108 -5.47 -9.85 13.64
N LYS A 109 -4.32 -10.47 13.38
CA LYS A 109 -3.10 -10.29 14.19
C LYS A 109 -2.42 -8.95 13.90
N ALA A 110 -2.30 -8.56 12.62
CA ALA A 110 -1.64 -7.31 12.22
C ALA A 110 -2.39 -6.05 12.69
N ALA A 111 -3.72 -6.11 12.75
CA ALA A 111 -4.56 -4.99 13.20
C ALA A 111 -4.46 -4.70 14.71
N LYS A 112 -3.98 -5.65 15.52
CA LYS A 112 -3.93 -5.52 16.99
C LYS A 112 -2.61 -4.94 17.52
N SER A 113 -1.57 -4.86 16.69
CA SER A 113 -0.22 -4.43 17.11
C SER A 113 0.24 -3.11 16.50
N SER A 114 -0.57 -2.47 15.65
CA SER A 114 -0.21 -1.23 14.96
C SER A 114 -1.30 -0.18 14.97
N PHE A 115 -0.91 1.08 14.80
CA PHE A 115 -1.80 2.23 14.73
C PHE A 115 -1.25 3.26 13.76
N ALA A 116 -2.08 3.70 12.83
CA ALA A 116 -1.78 4.78 11.92
C ALA A 116 -2.55 6.05 12.31
N LYS A 117 -1.88 7.20 12.24
CA LYS A 117 -2.54 8.51 12.33
C LYS A 117 -2.03 9.44 11.25
N THR A 118 -2.99 9.97 10.49
CA THR A 118 -2.79 11.11 9.59
C THR A 118 -2.41 12.36 10.39
N LEU A 119 -1.31 12.99 9.99
CA LEU A 119 -0.74 14.18 10.62
C LEU A 119 -1.62 15.38 10.33
N THR A 120 -2.01 16.09 11.38
CA THR A 120 -2.63 17.40 11.23
C THR A 120 -1.56 18.47 10.99
N GLN A 121 -1.99 19.66 10.60
CA GLN A 121 -1.09 20.80 10.47
C GLN A 121 -0.35 21.15 11.77
N SER A 122 -0.94 20.88 12.93
CA SER A 122 -0.28 21.09 14.22
C SER A 122 0.73 20.02 14.60
N ASP A 123 0.60 18.80 14.03
CA ASP A 123 1.59 17.75 14.22
C ASP A 123 2.82 17.99 13.32
N ALA A 124 2.62 18.49 12.11
CA ALA A 124 3.70 18.67 11.12
C ALA A 124 4.40 20.06 11.16
N ASN A 125 4.05 20.94 12.11
CA ASN A 125 4.64 22.27 12.18
C ASN A 125 5.99 22.30 12.94
N ASN A 126 6.83 23.27 12.58
CA ASN A 126 8.09 23.52 13.26
C ASN A 126 7.83 24.12 14.66
N GLY A 127 8.00 23.30 15.69
CA GLY A 127 7.84 23.69 17.10
C GLY A 127 6.64 23.05 17.82
N GLY A 128 5.77 22.31 17.12
CA GLY A 128 4.71 21.52 17.72
C GLY A 128 5.14 20.13 18.19
N GLY A 129 4.25 19.48 18.92
CA GLY A 129 4.38 18.08 19.32
C GLY A 129 3.30 17.23 18.68
N PHE A 130 3.55 15.93 18.53
CA PHE A 130 2.57 15.00 17.99
C PHE A 130 1.52 14.66 19.03
N SER A 131 0.24 14.82 18.68
CA SER A 131 -0.86 14.39 19.53
C SER A 131 -1.10 12.89 19.40
N VAL A 132 -0.70 12.12 20.40
CA VAL A 132 -0.83 10.65 20.37
C VAL A 132 -2.29 10.28 20.73
N PRO A 133 -2.98 9.50 19.89
CA PRO A 133 -4.30 8.99 20.22
C PRO A 133 -4.23 8.06 21.43
N ARG A 134 -5.23 8.15 22.31
CA ARG A 134 -5.24 7.43 23.59
C ARG A 134 -5.04 5.92 23.42
N TYR A 135 -5.72 5.32 22.44
CA TYR A 135 -5.56 3.91 22.10
C TYR A 135 -4.09 3.54 21.87
N CYS A 136 -3.40 4.26 20.97
CA CYS A 136 -1.98 4.04 20.68
C CYS A 136 -1.09 4.16 21.93
N ALA A 137 -1.34 5.15 22.79
CA ALA A 137 -0.55 5.35 24.00
C ALA A 137 -0.75 4.24 25.04
N GLU A 138 -1.94 3.63 25.10
CA GLU A 138 -2.28 2.60 26.09
C GLU A 138 -1.98 1.18 25.59
N THR A 139 -1.97 0.92 24.27
CA THR A 139 -1.81 -0.43 23.71
C THR A 139 -0.47 -0.69 23.02
N ILE A 140 0.12 0.34 22.40
CA ILE A 140 1.34 0.19 21.57
C ILE A 140 2.57 0.69 22.30
N PHE A 141 2.48 1.83 22.99
CA PHE A 141 3.62 2.37 23.72
C PHE A 141 3.92 1.58 25.00
N PRO A 142 5.15 1.65 25.51
CA PRO A 142 5.45 1.20 26.87
C PRO A 142 4.54 1.91 27.90
N GLY A 143 4.15 1.19 28.95
CA GLY A 143 3.27 1.70 30.00
C GLY A 143 3.82 2.96 30.65
N LEU A 144 2.97 3.98 30.79
CA LEU A 144 3.32 5.25 31.42
C LEU A 144 3.00 5.22 32.92
N ASP A 145 3.94 5.61 33.78
CA ASP A 145 3.65 5.80 35.20
C ASP A 145 2.86 7.08 35.45
N TYR A 146 1.57 6.93 35.78
CA TYR A 146 0.65 8.04 36.06
C TYR A 146 0.80 8.64 37.47
N SER A 147 1.59 8.04 38.37
CA SER A 147 1.82 8.58 39.71
C SER A 147 2.74 9.81 39.68
N SER A 148 3.63 9.87 38.69
CA SER A 148 4.52 11.00 38.40
C SER A 148 3.75 12.29 38.02
N LYS A 149 4.31 13.48 38.33
CA LYS A 149 3.69 14.79 38.05
C LYS A 149 4.66 15.74 37.32
N PRO A 150 4.55 15.93 35.99
CA PRO A 150 3.65 15.22 35.07
C PRO A 150 4.14 13.79 34.73
N PRO A 151 3.25 12.86 34.35
CA PRO A 151 3.65 11.56 33.81
C PRO A 151 4.46 11.72 32.52
N VAL A 152 5.69 11.21 32.50
CA VAL A 152 6.63 11.34 31.37
C VAL A 152 7.51 10.10 31.23
N GLN A 153 7.84 9.74 30.00
CA GLN A 153 8.83 8.72 29.68
C GLN A 153 9.55 9.04 28.37
N THR A 154 10.70 8.41 28.15
CA THR A 154 11.37 8.39 26.85
C THR A 154 11.05 7.08 26.14
N ILE A 155 10.48 7.18 24.94
CA ILE A 155 10.26 6.03 24.06
C ILE A 155 11.31 6.04 22.95
N VAL A 156 11.71 4.85 22.51
CA VAL A 156 12.64 4.67 21.38
C VAL A 156 11.92 3.82 20.34
N ALA A 157 11.78 4.33 19.13
CA ALA A 157 11.16 3.62 18.02
C ALA A 157 12.18 3.41 16.88
N LYS A 158 12.23 2.21 16.31
CA LYS A 158 13.06 1.92 15.13
C LYS A 158 12.27 2.15 13.86
N ASP A 159 12.84 2.86 12.88
CA ASP A 159 12.19 3.06 11.60
C ASP A 159 12.39 1.87 10.63
N VAL A 160 11.82 2.00 9.42
CA VAL A 160 11.94 1.01 8.34
C VAL A 160 13.38 0.79 7.83
N HIS A 161 14.33 1.61 8.26
CA HIS A 161 15.75 1.45 7.94
C HIS A 161 16.56 0.97 9.15
N GLY A 162 15.90 0.76 10.29
CA GLY A 162 16.51 0.35 11.56
C GLY A 162 17.12 1.51 12.36
N GLU A 163 16.92 2.76 11.92
CA GLU A 163 17.38 3.94 12.64
C GLU A 163 16.51 4.15 13.89
N SER A 164 17.14 4.44 15.03
CA SER A 164 16.45 4.57 16.31
C SER A 164 16.13 6.03 16.64
N TRP A 165 14.85 6.32 16.76
CA TRP A 165 14.30 7.64 17.06
C TRP A 165 13.84 7.73 18.51
N LYS A 166 14.34 8.73 19.23
CA LYS A 166 14.00 8.96 20.64
C LYS A 166 12.96 10.07 20.75
N PHE A 167 11.87 9.79 21.47
CA PHE A 167 10.80 10.75 21.70
C PHE A 167 10.49 10.88 23.18
N ARG A 168 10.23 12.13 23.62
CA ARG A 168 9.68 12.40 24.95
C ARG A 168 8.16 12.28 24.91
N HIS A 169 7.62 11.20 25.46
CA HIS A 169 6.19 10.97 25.64
C HIS A 169 5.73 11.54 26.98
N ILE A 170 4.75 12.44 26.97
CA ILE A 170 4.20 13.10 28.16
C ILE A 170 2.68 13.11 28.13
N TYR A 171 2.05 12.90 29.29
CA TYR A 171 0.61 13.06 29.49
C TYR A 171 0.32 14.35 30.28
N ARG A 172 -0.19 15.39 29.60
CA ARG A 172 -0.37 16.73 30.19
C ARG A 172 -1.49 17.53 29.52
N GLY A 173 -1.71 18.76 29.97
CA GLY A 173 -2.70 19.70 29.42
C GLY A 173 -4.07 19.59 30.08
N THR A 174 -5.00 20.45 29.63
CA THR A 174 -6.38 20.50 30.13
C THR A 174 -7.34 20.65 28.94
N PRO A 175 -8.13 19.62 28.58
CA PRO A 175 -8.09 18.26 29.12
C PRO A 175 -6.74 17.57 28.85
N ARG A 176 -6.39 16.58 29.68
CA ARG A 176 -5.11 15.86 29.54
C ARG A 176 -5.07 15.05 28.25
N ARG A 177 -3.93 15.07 27.57
CA ARG A 177 -3.67 14.37 26.30
C ARG A 177 -2.26 13.79 26.29
N HIS A 178 -2.08 12.72 25.53
CA HIS A 178 -0.77 12.13 25.27
C HIS A 178 -0.07 12.90 24.14
N LEU A 179 1.19 13.26 24.34
CA LEU A 179 1.97 14.04 23.39
C LEU A 179 3.38 13.46 23.23
N LEU A 180 3.90 13.43 22.00
CA LEU A 180 5.34 13.37 21.77
C LEU A 180 5.85 14.80 21.60
N THR A 181 6.86 15.16 22.38
CA THR A 181 7.41 16.53 22.42
C THR A 181 8.83 16.55 21.89
N THR A 182 9.84 16.56 22.78
CA THR A 182 11.26 16.50 22.38
C THR A 182 11.52 15.30 21.47
N GLY A 183 12.27 15.53 20.39
CA GLY A 183 12.57 14.54 19.34
C GLY A 183 11.59 14.55 18.16
N TRP A 184 10.33 14.96 18.37
CA TRP A 184 9.31 14.92 17.32
C TRP A 184 9.61 15.89 16.16
N SER A 185 9.84 17.17 16.42
CA SER A 185 10.11 18.14 15.35
C SER A 185 11.39 17.80 14.56
N ASN A 186 12.38 17.16 15.20
CA ASN A 186 13.56 16.66 14.49
C ASN A 186 13.20 15.53 13.53
N PHE A 187 12.37 14.57 13.96
CA PHE A 187 11.86 13.51 13.10
C PHE A 187 11.07 14.07 11.91
N VAL A 188 10.14 15.01 12.16
CA VAL A 188 9.38 15.71 11.11
C VAL A 188 10.29 16.38 10.08
N ASN A 189 11.30 17.11 10.53
CA ASN A 189 12.21 17.82 9.62
C ASN A 189 13.11 16.88 8.83
N GLN A 190 13.70 15.87 9.48
CA GLN A 190 14.59 14.93 8.81
C GLN A 190 13.84 14.04 7.81
N LYS A 191 12.65 13.56 8.19
CA LYS A 191 11.78 12.76 7.32
C LYS A 191 10.92 13.59 6.38
N LYS A 192 11.05 14.93 6.39
CA LYS A 192 10.28 15.88 5.56
C LYS A 192 8.77 15.62 5.58
N LEU A 193 8.22 15.38 6.78
CA LEU A 193 6.81 15.06 6.94
C LEU A 193 5.94 16.29 6.73
N MET A 194 4.78 16.09 6.11
CA MET A 194 3.78 17.14 5.88
C MET A 194 2.43 16.76 6.49
N ALA A 195 1.56 17.76 6.68
CA ALA A 195 0.17 17.49 7.02
C ALA A 195 -0.47 16.62 5.94
N GLY A 196 -1.22 15.60 6.36
CA GLY A 196 -1.77 14.57 5.46
C GLY A 196 -0.92 13.29 5.36
N ASP A 197 0.39 13.33 5.64
CA ASP A 197 1.17 12.10 5.80
C ASP A 197 0.64 11.32 7.01
N SER A 198 0.76 10.00 7.03
CA SER A 198 0.40 9.18 8.19
C SER A 198 1.65 8.61 8.87
N ILE A 199 1.67 8.67 10.19
CA ILE A 199 2.64 7.94 11.00
C ILE A 199 2.03 6.66 11.52
N VAL A 200 2.78 5.58 11.35
CA VAL A 200 2.45 4.25 11.82
C VAL A 200 3.33 3.95 13.02
N PHE A 201 2.73 3.64 14.17
CA PHE A 201 3.43 3.02 15.29
C PHE A 201 3.05 1.55 15.36
N MET A 202 4.04 0.70 15.63
CA MET A 202 3.81 -0.73 15.84
C MET A 202 4.61 -1.21 17.04
N ARG A 203 4.03 -2.13 17.82
CA ARG A 203 4.77 -2.92 18.79
C ARG A 203 5.01 -4.31 18.23
N ALA A 204 6.27 -4.64 17.95
CA ALA A 204 6.67 -5.97 17.52
C ALA A 204 6.49 -7.00 18.65
N GLU A 205 6.43 -8.29 18.29
CA GLU A 205 6.24 -9.39 19.26
C GLU A 205 7.33 -9.46 20.33
N ASN A 206 8.56 -9.06 19.98
CA ASN A 206 9.69 -8.96 20.91
C ASN A 206 9.58 -7.75 21.86
N GLY A 207 8.53 -6.94 21.75
CA GLY A 207 8.27 -5.74 22.55
C GLY A 207 8.92 -4.46 22.03
N GLU A 208 9.70 -4.51 20.95
CA GLU A 208 10.29 -3.33 20.34
C GLU A 208 9.22 -2.45 19.68
N LEU A 209 9.37 -1.13 19.84
CA LEU A 209 8.53 -0.15 19.17
C LEU A 209 9.14 0.19 17.81
N CYS A 210 8.32 0.18 16.78
CA CYS A 210 8.67 0.57 15.42
C CYS A 210 7.85 1.78 14.97
N ILE A 211 8.42 2.59 14.08
CA ILE A 211 7.77 3.75 13.47
C ILE A 211 7.88 3.67 11.94
N GLY A 212 6.77 3.89 11.25
CA GLY A 212 6.68 3.88 9.80
C GLY A 212 5.97 5.13 9.29
N ILE A 213 6.08 5.37 7.98
CA ILE A 213 5.52 6.54 7.31
C ILE A 213 4.67 6.06 6.13
N ARG A 214 3.48 6.63 5.98
CA ARG A 214 2.70 6.57 4.74
C ARG A 214 2.59 7.98 4.17
N ARG A 215 3.07 8.18 2.95
CA ARG A 215 3.06 9.50 2.33
C ARG A 215 1.66 9.84 1.81
N ALA A 216 1.23 11.07 2.04
CA ALA A 216 0.07 11.61 1.35
C ALA A 216 0.32 11.66 -0.16
N LYS A 217 -0.74 11.47 -0.94
CA LYS A 217 -0.67 11.77 -2.37
C LYS A 217 -0.71 13.30 -2.54
N LEU A 218 0.28 13.87 -3.25
CA LEU A 218 0.15 15.24 -3.76
C LEU A 218 -1.03 15.23 -4.75
N GLY A 219 -2.16 15.83 -4.36
CA GLY A 219 -3.39 15.84 -5.15
C GLY A 219 -4.48 14.97 -4.53
N GLY A 220 -5.36 15.62 -3.76
CA GLY A 220 -6.53 15.00 -3.15
C GLY A 220 -7.49 14.39 -4.16
N PHE A 221 -8.38 13.53 -3.65
CA PHE A 221 -9.44 12.89 -4.41
C PHE A 221 -10.31 13.91 -5.14
N GLY A 222 -10.16 13.94 -6.46
CA GLY A 222 -10.94 14.72 -7.40
C GLY A 222 -10.44 14.38 -8.79
N GLY A 223 -10.99 13.32 -9.39
CA GLY A 223 -10.71 12.97 -10.78
C GLY A 223 -11.26 14.05 -11.69
N GLY A 224 -10.42 15.03 -12.02
CA GLY A 224 -10.67 16.04 -13.05
C GLY A 224 -9.33 16.38 -13.71
N PRO A 225 -9.32 16.68 -15.02
CA PRO A 225 -8.08 16.95 -15.75
C PRO A 225 -7.43 18.23 -15.23
N GLU A 226 -6.10 18.17 -15.14
CA GLU A 226 -5.22 19.22 -14.66
C GLU A 226 -5.49 20.58 -15.33
N PHE A 227 -5.85 21.58 -14.51
CA PHE A 227 -5.52 22.98 -14.78
C PHE A 227 -5.08 23.62 -13.48
N GLY A 228 -3.79 23.95 -13.42
CA GLY A 228 -3.14 24.41 -12.21
C GLY A 228 -3.47 25.85 -11.83
N VAL A 229 -3.25 26.18 -10.56
CA VAL A 229 -2.57 27.41 -10.11
C VAL A 229 -1.88 27.07 -8.79
N GLY A 230 -0.56 27.21 -8.76
CA GLY A 230 0.25 26.97 -7.57
C GLY A 230 1.73 27.12 -7.88
N GLN A 231 2.15 28.30 -8.33
CA GLN A 231 3.56 28.67 -8.38
C GLN A 231 4.16 28.52 -6.97
N GLY A 232 5.25 27.76 -6.85
CA GLY A 232 6.11 27.89 -5.68
C GLY A 232 6.73 26.62 -5.09
N LEU A 233 7.06 25.57 -5.87
CA LEU A 233 8.07 24.58 -5.47
C LEU A 233 8.79 24.00 -6.70
N LYS A 234 9.65 24.80 -7.35
CA LYS A 234 10.74 24.25 -8.16
C LYS A 234 11.78 23.69 -7.19
N GLY A 235 11.82 22.37 -7.04
CA GLY A 235 12.78 21.70 -6.16
C GLY A 235 12.62 20.17 -6.03
N PHE A 236 11.65 19.57 -6.70
CA PHE A 236 11.52 18.10 -6.83
C PHE A 236 11.94 17.58 -8.22
N ASP A 237 12.61 18.42 -9.01
CA ASP A 237 13.36 17.97 -10.18
C ASP A 237 14.81 17.72 -9.72
N ASP A 238 15.36 16.54 -10.01
CA ASP A 238 16.74 16.09 -9.73
C ASP A 238 17.08 15.51 -8.34
N ALA A 239 16.22 14.62 -7.81
CA ALA A 239 16.70 13.52 -6.99
C ALA A 239 16.30 12.19 -7.62
N ASP A 240 17.31 11.40 -7.97
CA ASP A 240 17.35 10.10 -8.67
C ASP A 240 16.61 8.95 -7.93
N GLY A 241 15.39 9.21 -7.41
CA GLY A 241 14.59 8.31 -6.57
C GLY A 241 13.07 8.43 -6.74
N ALA A 242 12.57 9.27 -7.65
CA ALA A 242 11.13 9.43 -7.92
C ALA A 242 10.61 8.56 -9.08
N ARG A 243 11.38 7.57 -9.53
CA ARG A 243 10.94 6.59 -10.55
C ARG A 243 10.47 5.30 -9.88
N LYS A 244 9.28 5.30 -9.25
CA LYS A 244 8.81 4.17 -8.41
C LYS A 244 8.80 2.83 -9.17
N VAL A 245 8.20 2.80 -10.37
CA VAL A 245 8.26 1.65 -11.27
C VAL A 245 8.42 2.18 -12.69
N VAL A 246 9.53 1.85 -13.36
CA VAL A 246 9.81 2.35 -14.72
C VAL A 246 9.07 1.51 -15.78
N PRO A 247 8.51 2.11 -16.84
CA PRO A 247 7.73 1.40 -17.85
C PRO A 247 8.50 0.25 -18.51
N GLU A 248 9.80 0.43 -18.70
CA GLU A 248 10.69 -0.58 -19.30
C GLU A 248 10.77 -1.84 -18.44
N SER A 249 10.80 -1.70 -17.10
CA SER A 249 10.81 -2.83 -16.18
C SER A 249 9.50 -3.62 -16.22
N VAL A 250 8.36 -2.93 -16.38
CA VAL A 250 7.05 -3.57 -16.54
C VAL A 250 6.97 -4.32 -17.86
N ALA A 251 7.40 -3.68 -18.95
CA ALA A 251 7.44 -4.31 -20.27
C ALA A 251 8.34 -5.54 -20.28
N GLN A 252 9.53 -5.45 -19.66
CA GLN A 252 10.47 -6.57 -19.54
C GLN A 252 9.88 -7.72 -18.71
N ALA A 253 9.28 -7.42 -17.55
CA ALA A 253 8.62 -8.42 -16.71
C ALA A 253 7.50 -9.15 -17.47
N ALA A 254 6.67 -8.39 -18.19
CA ALA A 254 5.59 -8.96 -19.00
C ALA A 254 6.11 -9.81 -20.18
N ALA A 255 7.18 -9.38 -20.84
CA ALA A 255 7.81 -10.15 -21.91
C ALA A 255 8.43 -11.47 -21.39
N LEU A 256 9.10 -11.44 -20.24
CA LEU A 256 9.64 -12.63 -19.58
C LEU A 256 8.52 -13.61 -19.16
N ALA A 257 7.44 -13.08 -18.60
CA ALA A 257 6.27 -13.86 -18.24
C ALA A 257 5.66 -14.58 -19.45
N ALA A 258 5.52 -13.87 -20.59
CA ALA A 258 4.95 -14.41 -21.82
C ALA A 258 5.77 -15.57 -22.41
N ILE A 259 7.09 -15.58 -22.21
CA ILE A 259 7.98 -16.68 -22.68
C ILE A 259 8.24 -17.75 -21.62
N GLY A 260 7.51 -17.73 -20.50
CA GLY A 260 7.62 -18.76 -19.46
C GLY A 260 8.91 -18.67 -18.63
N ARG A 261 9.56 -17.50 -18.57
CA ARG A 261 10.76 -17.28 -17.76
C ARG A 261 10.40 -16.71 -16.40
N GLN A 262 11.21 -17.02 -15.39
CA GLN A 262 11.14 -16.36 -14.09
C GLN A 262 11.36 -14.85 -14.26
N PHE A 263 10.58 -14.06 -13.52
CA PHE A 263 10.66 -12.60 -13.56
C PHE A 263 10.35 -12.01 -12.18
N GLU A 264 10.72 -10.75 -12.00
CA GLU A 264 10.45 -9.99 -10.78
C GLU A 264 9.54 -8.80 -11.12
N VAL A 265 8.64 -8.48 -10.21
CA VAL A 265 7.78 -7.29 -10.28
C VAL A 265 7.93 -6.48 -9.00
N VAL A 266 7.80 -5.16 -9.13
CA VAL A 266 7.86 -4.23 -8.00
C VAL A 266 6.47 -3.71 -7.71
N TYR A 267 5.99 -3.97 -6.50
CA TYR A 267 4.67 -3.54 -6.03
C TYR A 267 4.81 -2.47 -4.95
N TYR A 268 4.34 -1.26 -5.25
CA TYR A 268 4.16 -0.20 -4.26
C TYR A 268 2.69 -0.20 -3.81
N PRO A 269 2.40 -0.61 -2.56
CA PRO A 269 1.06 -0.54 -2.02
C PRO A 269 0.55 0.90 -2.03
N ARG A 270 -0.65 1.10 -2.58
CA ARG A 270 -1.35 2.40 -2.55
C ARG A 270 -2.80 2.16 -2.23
N ALA A 271 -3.40 3.01 -1.40
CA ALA A 271 -4.78 2.86 -0.92
C ALA A 271 -5.84 2.73 -2.05
N SER A 272 -5.53 3.17 -3.27
CA SER A 272 -6.44 3.12 -4.43
C SER A 272 -5.85 2.38 -5.64
N ALA A 273 -4.67 1.76 -5.52
CA ALA A 273 -4.10 1.01 -6.62
C ALA A 273 -4.47 -0.47 -6.50
N PRO A 274 -5.12 -1.05 -7.51
CA PRO A 274 -5.47 -2.46 -7.49
C PRO A 274 -4.22 -3.34 -7.46
N GLU A 275 -4.35 -4.50 -6.81
CA GLU A 275 -3.33 -5.54 -6.79
C GLU A 275 -3.26 -6.22 -8.17
N PHE A 276 -2.07 -6.29 -8.75
CA PHE A 276 -1.86 -6.91 -10.08
C PHE A 276 -1.22 -8.31 -10.00
N VAL A 277 -0.88 -8.76 -8.79
CA VAL A 277 -0.52 -10.16 -8.49
C VAL A 277 -1.60 -10.69 -7.57
N VAL A 278 -2.58 -11.38 -8.16
CA VAL A 278 -3.83 -11.76 -7.49
C VAL A 278 -3.82 -13.25 -7.21
N SER A 279 -4.33 -13.68 -6.05
CA SER A 279 -4.50 -15.11 -5.74
C SER A 279 -5.27 -15.85 -6.84
N ALA A 280 -4.74 -16.99 -7.27
CA ALA A 280 -5.45 -17.84 -8.24
C ALA A 280 -6.80 -18.30 -7.68
N TYR A 281 -6.84 -18.68 -6.40
CA TYR A 281 -8.07 -19.07 -5.71
C TYR A 281 -9.14 -17.96 -5.77
N SER A 282 -8.78 -16.73 -5.38
CA SER A 282 -9.72 -15.60 -5.32
C SER A 282 -10.25 -15.25 -6.70
N LEU A 283 -9.38 -15.18 -7.72
CA LEU A 283 -9.80 -14.88 -9.08
C LEU A 283 -10.69 -15.98 -9.65
N SER A 284 -10.31 -17.26 -9.49
CA SER A 284 -11.10 -18.38 -9.99
C SER A 284 -12.49 -18.46 -9.35
N HIS A 285 -12.64 -18.09 -8.08
CA HIS A 285 -13.96 -17.97 -7.45
C HIS A 285 -14.75 -16.77 -7.97
N SER A 286 -14.09 -15.62 -8.15
CA SER A 286 -14.73 -14.42 -8.72
C SER A 286 -15.24 -14.67 -10.15
N MET A 287 -14.49 -15.39 -10.98
CA MET A 287 -14.86 -15.72 -12.36
C MET A 287 -16.02 -16.73 -12.48
N LYS A 288 -16.35 -17.47 -11.40
CA LYS A 288 -17.55 -18.32 -11.35
C LYS A 288 -18.83 -17.54 -11.11
N VAL A 289 -18.72 -16.29 -10.65
CA VAL A 289 -19.88 -15.42 -10.43
C VAL A 289 -20.37 -14.89 -11.77
N GLN A 290 -21.66 -15.00 -12.02
CA GLN A 290 -22.31 -14.41 -13.19
C GLN A 290 -22.55 -12.92 -12.95
N TRP A 291 -21.48 -12.13 -13.06
CA TRP A 291 -21.54 -10.68 -12.92
C TRP A 291 -22.52 -10.08 -13.93
N SER A 292 -23.41 -9.20 -13.47
CA SER A 292 -24.42 -8.56 -14.31
C SER A 292 -24.78 -7.17 -13.80
N SER A 293 -25.28 -6.33 -14.72
CA SER A 293 -25.81 -5.01 -14.38
C SER A 293 -26.93 -5.13 -13.34
N GLY A 294 -26.94 -4.22 -12.36
CA GLY A 294 -27.90 -4.19 -11.26
C GLY A 294 -27.45 -4.91 -10.00
N MET A 295 -26.43 -5.78 -10.06
CA MET A 295 -25.89 -6.44 -8.88
C MET A 295 -25.28 -5.43 -7.90
N ARG A 296 -25.60 -5.55 -6.62
CA ARG A 296 -25.01 -4.72 -5.55
C ARG A 296 -23.74 -5.37 -5.03
N PHE A 297 -22.75 -4.55 -4.70
CA PHE A 297 -21.52 -5.01 -4.08
C PHE A 297 -21.13 -4.11 -2.91
N LYS A 298 -20.25 -4.64 -2.07
CA LYS A 298 -19.54 -3.88 -1.05
C LYS A 298 -18.04 -4.06 -1.27
N MET A 299 -17.28 -2.99 -1.13
CA MET A 299 -15.82 -3.00 -1.26
C MET A 299 -15.23 -2.30 -0.03
N PRO A 300 -14.29 -2.93 0.71
CA PRO A 300 -13.65 -2.26 1.82
C PRO A 300 -12.70 -1.16 1.31
N PHE A 301 -12.63 -0.05 2.03
CA PHE A 301 -11.62 0.98 1.82
C PHE A 301 -11.12 1.50 3.17
N GLU A 302 -9.87 1.96 3.21
CA GLU A 302 -9.29 2.56 4.41
C GLU A 302 -9.71 4.02 4.49
N THR A 303 -10.16 4.48 5.67
CA THR A 303 -10.57 5.88 5.87
C THR A 303 -9.38 6.83 5.71
N GLU A 304 -9.64 8.11 5.40
CA GLU A 304 -8.60 9.12 5.19
C GLU A 304 -7.65 9.27 6.39
N ASP A 305 -8.18 9.11 7.60
CA ASP A 305 -7.40 9.14 8.84
C ASP A 305 -6.62 7.84 9.11
N SER A 306 -6.70 6.85 8.20
CA SER A 306 -6.10 5.51 8.28
C SER A 306 -6.45 4.73 9.55
N SER A 307 -7.53 5.13 10.24
CA SER A 307 -7.86 4.59 11.56
C SER A 307 -8.83 3.41 11.50
N ARG A 308 -9.59 3.29 10.40
CA ARG A 308 -10.67 2.30 10.24
C ARG A 308 -10.80 1.82 8.80
N ILE A 309 -11.37 0.63 8.66
CA ILE A 309 -11.90 0.15 7.39
C ILE A 309 -13.37 0.57 7.32
N SER A 310 -13.73 1.27 6.25
CA SER A 310 -15.11 1.59 5.88
C SER A 310 -15.52 0.77 4.66
N TRP A 311 -16.81 0.81 4.32
CA TRP A 311 -17.37 0.03 3.23
C TRP A 311 -17.96 0.96 2.16
N PHE A 312 -17.43 0.83 0.95
CA PHE A 312 -18.02 1.38 -0.24
C PHE A 312 -19.18 0.47 -0.67
N MET A 313 -20.37 1.02 -0.83
CA MET A 313 -21.53 0.30 -1.36
C MET A 313 -21.85 0.82 -2.77
N GLY A 314 -21.96 -0.10 -3.72
CA GLY A 314 -22.23 0.26 -5.10
C GLY A 314 -23.11 -0.74 -5.82
N THR A 315 -23.41 -0.42 -7.07
CA THR A 315 -24.10 -1.28 -8.02
C THR A 315 -23.26 -1.38 -9.29
N ILE A 316 -23.17 -2.58 -9.85
CA ILE A 316 -22.58 -2.80 -11.17
C ILE A 316 -23.51 -2.19 -12.22
N SER A 317 -23.03 -1.24 -13.00
CA SER A 317 -23.78 -0.65 -14.10
C SER A 317 -23.61 -1.43 -15.39
N LEU A 318 -22.41 -1.96 -15.64
CA LEU A 318 -22.07 -2.66 -16.87
C LEU A 318 -20.94 -3.66 -16.62
N VAL A 319 -20.91 -4.72 -17.41
CA VAL A 319 -19.82 -5.71 -17.44
C VAL A 319 -19.22 -5.66 -18.83
N GLN A 320 -18.00 -5.14 -18.94
CA GLN A 320 -17.34 -4.94 -20.23
C GLN A 320 -15.82 -4.94 -20.06
N VAL A 321 -15.12 -5.60 -21.00
CA VAL A 321 -13.66 -5.57 -21.07
C VAL A 321 -13.17 -4.13 -21.24
N ALA A 322 -12.26 -3.68 -20.39
CA ALA A 322 -11.83 -2.28 -20.35
C ALA A 322 -11.09 -1.83 -21.62
N ASP A 323 -10.29 -2.72 -22.22
CA ASP A 323 -9.54 -2.46 -23.44
C ASP A 323 -9.59 -3.67 -24.37
N PRO A 324 -10.69 -3.87 -25.11
CA PRO A 324 -10.89 -5.05 -25.93
C PRO A 324 -9.97 -5.11 -27.15
N ILE A 325 -9.33 -3.99 -27.53
CA ILE A 325 -8.42 -3.92 -28.68
C ILE A 325 -7.04 -4.46 -28.28
N ARG A 326 -6.47 -3.97 -27.18
CA ARG A 326 -5.14 -4.40 -26.73
C ARG A 326 -5.17 -5.66 -25.87
N TRP A 327 -6.28 -5.89 -25.16
CA TRP A 327 -6.41 -6.95 -24.16
C TRP A 327 -7.79 -7.62 -24.27
N PRO A 328 -8.04 -8.36 -25.37
CA PRO A 328 -9.27 -9.13 -25.51
C PRO A 328 -9.44 -10.09 -24.33
N ASP A 329 -10.68 -10.25 -23.88
CA ASP A 329 -11.10 -11.15 -22.79
C ASP A 329 -10.39 -10.92 -21.44
N SER A 330 -9.78 -9.76 -21.24
CA SER A 330 -9.17 -9.43 -19.95
C SER A 330 -10.24 -9.21 -18.87
N PRO A 331 -10.13 -9.87 -17.71
CA PRO A 331 -10.98 -9.59 -16.56
C PRO A 331 -10.50 -8.37 -15.75
N TRP A 332 -9.39 -7.73 -16.15
CA TRP A 332 -8.89 -6.54 -15.48
C TRP A 332 -9.85 -5.37 -15.69
N ARG A 333 -10.35 -4.77 -14.60
CA ARG A 333 -11.31 -3.67 -14.61
C ARG A 333 -12.60 -3.98 -15.39
N LEU A 334 -13.05 -5.23 -15.32
CA LEU A 334 -14.20 -5.75 -16.07
C LEU A 334 -15.54 -5.12 -15.64
N LEU A 335 -15.65 -4.65 -14.40
CA LEU A 335 -16.92 -4.23 -13.83
C LEU A 335 -17.00 -2.70 -13.78
N GLN A 336 -17.93 -2.11 -14.54
CA GLN A 336 -18.25 -0.70 -14.35
C GLN A 336 -19.24 -0.55 -13.18
N VAL A 337 -18.97 0.38 -12.27
CA VAL A 337 -19.70 0.51 -11.01
C VAL A 337 -20.16 1.94 -10.75
N LEU A 338 -21.30 2.05 -10.07
CA LEU A 338 -21.90 3.30 -9.59
C LEU A 338 -21.95 3.33 -8.05
N HIS A 339 -21.71 4.52 -7.49
CA HIS A 339 -21.69 4.75 -6.05
C HIS A 339 -23.06 5.14 -5.51
N HIS A 340 -23.46 4.60 -4.35
CA HIS A 340 -24.75 4.92 -3.71
C HIS A 340 -24.79 6.26 -2.96
N THR A 341 -23.70 7.05 -2.94
CA THR A 341 -23.59 8.24 -2.05
C THR A 341 -23.52 9.61 -2.76
N LEU A 342 -23.86 9.71 -4.05
CA LEU A 342 -24.06 11.02 -4.70
C LEU A 342 -25.53 11.22 -5.05
N ASN A 343 -26.30 11.70 -4.07
CA ASN A 343 -27.61 12.27 -4.34
C ASN A 343 -27.45 13.73 -4.80
N ARG A 344 -27.89 13.99 -6.04
CA ARG A 344 -28.29 15.29 -6.60
C ARG A 344 -27.19 16.34 -6.83
N THR A 345 -26.33 16.11 -7.81
CA THR A 345 -26.04 17.09 -8.87
C THR A 345 -25.23 16.40 -9.97
N LEU A 346 -25.43 16.83 -11.21
CA LEU A 346 -25.00 16.20 -12.45
C LEU A 346 -23.49 15.90 -12.50
N GLU A 347 -23.12 14.62 -12.39
CA GLU A 347 -22.05 13.94 -13.14
C GLU A 347 -22.07 12.45 -12.73
N ASN A 348 -22.51 11.59 -13.65
CA ASN A 348 -22.47 10.13 -13.47
C ASN A 348 -21.01 9.67 -13.54
N ASN A 349 -20.27 9.81 -12.45
CA ASN A 349 -18.91 9.30 -12.35
C ASN A 349 -18.96 7.78 -12.22
N ALA A 350 -18.95 7.10 -13.37
CA ALA A 350 -18.84 5.67 -13.46
C ALA A 350 -17.35 5.27 -13.37
N TYR A 351 -17.04 4.33 -12.48
CA TYR A 351 -15.67 3.84 -12.27
C TYR A 351 -15.57 2.42 -12.80
N GLN A 352 -14.41 2.01 -13.32
CA GLN A 352 -14.14 0.61 -13.58
C GLN A 352 -13.43 -0.01 -12.38
N ALA A 353 -14.01 -1.08 -11.86
CA ALA A 353 -13.54 -1.88 -10.73
C ALA A 353 -12.99 -3.22 -11.21
#